data_AF-W6A8U0-F1
#
_entry.id   AF-W6A8U0-F1
#
_cell.length_a   1.000
_cell.length_b   1.000
_cell.length_c   1.000
_cell.angle_alpha   90.00
_cell.angle_beta   90.00
_cell.angle_gamma   90.00
#
_symmetry.space_group_name_H-M   'P 1'
#
loop_
_entity.id
_entity.type
_entity.pdbx_description
1 polymer ?
#
loop_
_entity_poly.entity_id
_entity_poly.type
_entity_poly.pdbx_seq_one_letter_code
_entity_poly.pdbx_strand_id
1 'polypeptide(L)'
;MKKILSILGSISLLIASTISVVACQERVKPEEKLEFNEENVNNFFEENKEFTYEGDFIFISDPEEVDNEDFDVIVSTAEIIEYLFIRTVIKEMSKTINPEKDDFILIQSNLWTSNLKKSLGDDKYPNYDKSYVFAFDEVLIENTTTNEKMIFKDFTFNFRQTNEIISDKVGEEEIKNLFSYWLGGINSEPDDRFNWTLANDCSFSGIAETLENGFLDDSKNKIKSGIEELSNGYRMGGIKTPVFEKYRFTVEIEDVKLLPNKSEKLVFANISGVATFPNINNGQKANFSGNWGFVKKRVSQ
;
A
#
# COMPACT_ATOMS: atom_id res chain seq x y z
N MET A 1 0.60 3.50 47.53
CA MET A 1 0.17 2.24 48.17
C MET A 1 -1.26 1.92 47.73
N LYS A 2 -1.55 0.64 47.46
CA LYS A 2 -2.63 0.04 46.61
C LYS A 2 -2.17 -0.14 45.15
N LYS A 3 -1.14 -0.95 44.88
CA LYS A 3 -1.19 -2.42 44.67
C LYS A 3 -2.24 -2.82 43.63
N ILE A 4 -1.80 -2.78 42.38
CA ILE A 4 -2.29 -3.57 41.25
C ILE A 4 -2.28 -5.04 41.70
N LEU A 5 -3.46 -5.64 41.75
CA LEU A 5 -3.71 -7.01 42.17
C LEU A 5 -4.47 -7.69 41.03
N SER A 6 -4.08 -8.93 40.73
CA SER A 6 -4.59 -9.85 39.70
C SER A 6 -3.88 -9.86 38.33
N ILE A 7 -2.55 -9.89 38.35
CA ILE A 7 -1.82 -10.81 37.46
C ILE A 7 -1.43 -11.99 38.35
N LEU A 8 -2.17 -13.09 38.26
CA LEU A 8 -1.78 -14.45 38.68
C LEU A 8 -2.94 -15.40 38.39
N GLY A 9 -2.82 -16.08 37.26
CA GLY A 9 -3.67 -17.19 36.84
C GLY A 9 -2.86 -18.06 35.88
N SER A 10 -1.72 -18.54 36.37
CA SER A 10 -0.74 -19.35 35.68
C SER A 10 -1.35 -20.65 35.13
N ILE A 11 -1.03 -20.94 33.88
CA ILE A 11 -0.44 -22.19 33.38
C ILE A 11 -1.17 -23.51 33.73
N SER A 12 -1.55 -24.21 32.65
CA SER A 12 -1.74 -25.67 32.49
C SER A 12 -3.09 -26.29 32.84
N LEU A 13 -3.81 -26.74 31.81
CA LEU A 13 -4.11 -28.17 31.62
C LEU A 13 -4.67 -28.43 30.21
N LEU A 14 -3.80 -28.93 29.33
CA LEU A 14 -4.18 -29.80 28.22
C LEU A 14 -4.73 -31.10 28.81
N ILE A 15 -6.05 -31.35 28.78
CA ILE A 15 -6.68 -32.65 28.44
C ILE A 15 -8.10 -32.36 27.92
N ALA A 16 -8.44 -32.96 26.79
CA ALA A 16 -9.71 -32.87 26.10
C ALA A 16 -10.91 -33.33 26.94
N SER A 17 -12.00 -32.57 26.86
CA SER A 17 -13.36 -33.11 26.88
C SER A 17 -14.25 -32.21 26.03
N THR A 18 -14.67 -32.75 24.90
CA THR A 18 -15.70 -32.21 23.99
C THR A 18 -16.98 -31.94 24.77
N ILE A 19 -17.21 -30.68 25.12
CA ILE A 19 -18.53 -30.19 25.46
C ILE A 19 -18.87 -29.18 24.36
N SER A 20 -19.79 -29.56 23.50
CA SER A 20 -20.42 -28.69 22.51
C SER A 20 -21.20 -27.61 23.26
N VAL A 21 -20.50 -26.58 23.71
CA VAL A 21 -21.13 -25.31 24.06
C VAL A 21 -21.45 -24.66 22.73
N VAL A 22 -22.72 -24.72 22.35
CA VAL A 22 -23.29 -23.78 21.39
C VAL A 22 -23.14 -22.41 22.04
N ALA A 23 -22.00 -21.77 21.82
CA ALA A 23 -21.88 -20.36 22.05
C ALA A 23 -22.86 -19.72 21.07
N CYS A 24 -23.98 -19.22 21.59
CA CYS A 24 -24.61 -18.07 20.97
C CYS A 24 -23.50 -17.05 20.82
N GLN A 25 -22.89 -16.97 19.63
CA GLN A 25 -22.16 -15.79 19.24
C GLN A 25 -23.20 -14.69 19.29
N GLU A 26 -23.25 -13.97 20.42
CA GLU A 26 -23.69 -12.59 20.39
C GLU A 26 -22.90 -12.00 19.23
N ARG A 27 -23.62 -11.58 18.19
CA ARG A 27 -23.03 -10.76 17.14
C ARG A 27 -22.42 -9.60 17.88
N VAL A 28 -21.10 -9.62 18.03
CA VAL A 28 -20.33 -8.48 18.53
C VAL A 28 -20.81 -7.33 17.66
N LYS A 29 -21.58 -6.41 18.26
CA LYS A 29 -22.02 -5.23 17.53
C LYS A 29 -20.73 -4.57 17.04
N PRO A 30 -20.61 -4.24 15.75
CA PRO A 30 -19.48 -3.45 15.30
C PRO A 30 -19.42 -2.23 16.21
N GLU A 31 -18.29 -2.04 16.90
CA GLU A 31 -18.05 -0.79 17.61
C GLU A 31 -18.14 0.33 16.57
N GLU A 32 -18.86 1.37 16.93
CA GLU A 32 -19.00 2.54 16.05
C GLU A 32 -17.62 3.16 15.90
N LYS A 33 -17.11 3.19 14.66
CA LYS A 33 -15.82 3.81 14.37
C LYS A 33 -15.91 5.31 14.64
N LEU A 34 -14.84 5.85 15.21
CA LEU A 34 -14.67 7.27 15.45
C LEU A 34 -14.54 8.03 14.11
N GLU A 35 -14.97 9.28 14.13
CA GLU A 35 -14.78 10.21 13.01
C GLU A 35 -13.28 10.49 12.80
N PHE A 36 -12.87 10.64 11.55
CA PHE A 36 -11.54 11.11 11.22
C PHE A 36 -11.39 12.61 11.54
N ASN A 37 -10.68 12.92 12.62
CA ASN A 37 -10.31 14.28 13.01
C ASN A 37 -8.97 14.29 13.76
N GLU A 38 -8.43 15.48 13.99
CA GLU A 38 -7.10 15.65 14.62
C GLU A 38 -7.00 14.96 15.99
N GLU A 39 -8.02 15.09 16.85
CA GLU A 39 -8.03 14.49 18.19
C GLU A 39 -7.95 12.96 18.13
N ASN A 40 -8.82 12.33 17.34
CA ASN A 40 -8.88 10.87 17.22
C ASN A 40 -7.61 10.30 16.59
N VAL A 41 -7.06 10.97 15.58
CA VAL A 41 -5.82 10.55 14.92
C VAL A 41 -4.62 10.72 15.85
N ASN A 42 -4.56 11.81 16.63
CA ASN A 42 -3.54 12.00 17.67
C ASN A 42 -3.59 10.87 18.70
N ASN A 43 -4.78 10.59 19.26
CA ASN A 43 -4.96 9.51 20.23
C ASN A 43 -4.49 8.15 19.67
N PHE A 44 -4.82 7.86 18.40
CA PHE A 44 -4.35 6.64 17.75
C PHE A 44 -2.81 6.55 17.72
N PHE A 45 -2.10 7.61 17.31
CA PHE A 45 -0.63 7.58 17.22
C PHE A 45 0.09 7.77 18.56
N GLU A 46 -0.58 8.25 19.61
CA GLU A 46 -0.05 8.19 20.98
C GLU A 46 0.04 6.75 21.49
N GLU A 47 -0.95 5.92 21.14
CA GLU A 47 -1.01 4.51 21.55
C GLU A 47 -0.24 3.59 20.61
N ASN A 48 -0.03 3.99 19.34
CA ASN A 48 0.54 3.14 18.30
C ASN A 48 1.80 3.77 17.69
N LYS A 49 2.97 3.31 18.14
CA LYS A 49 4.30 3.69 17.61
C LYS A 49 5.06 2.53 16.94
N GLU A 50 4.58 1.32 17.15
CA GLU A 50 5.19 0.09 16.66
C GLU A 50 4.16 -0.68 15.83
N PHE A 51 4.52 -0.98 14.59
CA PHE A 51 3.68 -1.70 13.65
C PHE A 51 4.39 -2.97 13.21
N THR A 52 3.63 -4.04 13.00
CA THR A 52 4.19 -5.35 12.62
C THR A 52 3.51 -5.86 11.38
N TYR A 53 4.32 -6.31 10.43
CA TYR A 53 3.90 -7.04 9.25
C TYR A 53 4.60 -8.40 9.22
N GLU A 54 3.79 -9.45 9.20
CA GLU A 54 4.20 -10.81 8.90
C GLU A 54 3.25 -11.34 7.84
N GLY A 55 3.78 -11.61 6.64
CA GLY A 55 2.95 -11.95 5.51
C GLY A 55 3.73 -12.43 4.29
N ASP A 56 2.95 -12.88 3.32
CA ASP A 56 3.48 -13.44 2.10
C ASP A 56 3.89 -12.35 1.11
N PHE A 57 4.94 -12.65 0.36
CA PHE A 57 5.28 -12.08 -0.95
C PHE A 57 5.61 -10.60 -1.02
N ILE A 58 6.92 -10.29 -1.11
CA ILE A 58 7.42 -8.98 -1.53
C ILE A 58 8.79 -9.04 -2.21
N PHE A 59 9.73 -9.81 -1.67
CA PHE A 59 11.11 -9.90 -2.17
C PHE A 59 11.41 -11.30 -2.69
N ILE A 60 11.96 -11.36 -3.91
CA ILE A 60 12.37 -12.61 -4.56
C ILE A 60 13.69 -13.08 -3.96
N SER A 61 13.80 -14.37 -3.71
CA SER A 61 14.97 -14.98 -3.06
C SER A 61 16.12 -15.27 -4.04
N ASP A 62 15.83 -15.37 -5.33
CA ASP A 62 16.75 -15.71 -6.44
C ASP A 62 16.59 -14.79 -7.67
N PRO A 63 16.75 -13.46 -7.51
CA PRO A 63 16.60 -12.56 -8.65
C PRO A 63 17.55 -12.89 -9.81
N GLU A 64 17.01 -13.29 -10.97
CA GLU A 64 17.80 -13.47 -12.20
C GLU A 64 18.18 -12.10 -12.80
N GLU A 65 19.44 -11.97 -13.24
CA GLU A 65 19.97 -10.84 -14.04
C GLU A 65 19.70 -9.41 -13.51
N VAL A 66 20.00 -9.14 -12.24
CA VAL A 66 20.14 -7.74 -11.78
C VAL A 66 21.55 -7.26 -12.12
N ASP A 67 21.73 -6.69 -13.31
CA ASP A 67 22.96 -5.99 -13.65
C ASP A 67 23.20 -4.87 -12.60
N ASN A 68 24.32 -5.02 -11.90
CA ASN A 68 24.75 -4.32 -10.68
C ASN A 68 24.71 -2.77 -10.71
N GLU A 69 23.53 -2.17 -10.51
CA GLU A 69 23.43 -0.82 -9.93
C GLU A 69 22.70 -0.91 -8.58
N ASP A 70 23.45 -1.01 -7.48
CA ASP A 70 22.92 -1.08 -6.11
C ASP A 70 21.95 0.08 -5.76
N PHE A 71 21.95 1.17 -6.54
CA PHE A 71 21.07 2.32 -6.33
C PHE A 71 19.59 1.99 -6.60
N ASP A 72 19.29 1.28 -7.69
CA ASP A 72 17.90 1.00 -8.09
C ASP A 72 17.24 -0.01 -7.15
N VAL A 73 18.01 -1.00 -6.68
CA VAL A 73 17.54 -2.00 -5.70
C VAL A 73 17.15 -1.34 -4.38
N ILE A 74 17.94 -0.39 -3.90
CA ILE A 74 17.73 0.25 -2.60
C ILE A 74 16.52 1.18 -2.63
N VAL A 75 16.39 2.01 -3.67
CA VAL A 75 15.25 2.93 -3.80
C VAL A 75 13.94 2.15 -3.77
N SER A 76 13.87 1.08 -4.54
CA SER A 76 12.62 0.34 -4.65
C SER A 76 12.36 -0.60 -3.50
N THR A 77 13.40 -1.09 -2.83
CA THR A 77 13.22 -1.73 -1.52
C THR A 77 12.61 -0.73 -0.52
N ALA A 78 13.07 0.52 -0.50
CA ALA A 78 12.51 1.54 0.39
C ALA A 78 11.02 1.79 0.11
N GLU A 79 10.65 2.00 -1.16
CA GLU A 79 9.27 2.30 -1.57
C GLU A 79 8.30 1.16 -1.24
N ILE A 80 8.74 -0.07 -1.46
CA ILE A 80 7.96 -1.26 -1.11
C ILE A 80 7.72 -1.33 0.41
N ILE A 81 8.77 -1.12 1.22
CA ILE A 81 8.67 -1.16 2.68
C ILE A 81 7.85 0.03 3.21
N GLU A 82 8.00 1.22 2.64
CA GLU A 82 7.15 2.40 2.92
C GLU A 82 5.69 2.09 2.69
N TYR A 83 5.37 1.50 1.54
CA TYR A 83 3.98 1.18 1.19
C TYR A 83 3.37 0.15 2.16
N LEU A 84 4.11 -0.92 2.48
CA LEU A 84 3.69 -1.89 3.49
C LEU A 84 3.42 -1.27 4.84
N PHE A 85 4.33 -0.42 5.29
CA PHE A 85 4.21 0.28 6.55
C PHE A 85 2.93 1.12 6.56
N ILE A 86 2.70 1.92 5.52
CA ILE A 86 1.50 2.73 5.39
C ILE A 86 0.23 1.86 5.35
N ARG A 87 0.22 0.75 4.60
CA ARG A 87 -0.92 -0.19 4.58
C ARG A 87 -1.19 -0.80 5.95
N THR A 88 -0.14 -1.10 6.71
CA THR A 88 -0.26 -1.63 8.07
C THR A 88 -0.86 -0.57 9.00
N VAL A 89 -0.37 0.67 8.93
CA VAL A 89 -0.93 1.82 9.67
C VAL A 89 -2.41 2.00 9.34
N ILE A 90 -2.79 2.00 8.06
CA ILE A 90 -4.18 2.15 7.61
C ILE A 90 -5.04 1.02 8.13
N LYS A 91 -4.57 -0.23 8.03
CA LYS A 91 -5.32 -1.40 8.51
C LYS A 91 -5.62 -1.29 10.00
N GLU A 92 -4.65 -0.86 10.80
CA GLU A 92 -4.83 -0.69 12.25
C GLU A 92 -5.72 0.52 12.55
N MET A 93 -5.47 1.66 11.93
CA MET A 93 -6.26 2.88 12.10
C MET A 93 -7.72 2.70 11.67
N SER A 94 -7.95 1.96 10.58
CA SER A 94 -9.29 1.70 10.04
C SER A 94 -10.13 0.81 10.95
N LYS A 95 -9.56 0.17 11.98
CA LYS A 95 -10.34 -0.56 12.99
C LYS A 95 -11.10 0.40 13.90
N THR A 96 -10.56 1.58 14.14
CA THR A 96 -11.06 2.54 15.13
C THR A 96 -11.56 3.83 14.51
N ILE A 97 -11.02 4.25 13.37
CA ILE A 97 -11.30 5.55 12.72
C ILE A 97 -11.78 5.32 11.29
N ASN A 98 -12.75 6.11 10.84
CA ASN A 98 -13.19 6.11 9.44
C ASN A 98 -13.34 7.54 8.90
N PRO A 99 -12.92 7.82 7.66
CA PRO A 99 -13.12 9.12 7.04
C PRO A 99 -14.57 9.27 6.60
N GLU A 100 -14.99 10.52 6.42
CA GLU A 100 -16.24 10.82 5.73
C GLU A 100 -16.20 10.31 4.28
N LYS A 101 -17.38 10.06 3.71
CA LYS A 101 -17.52 9.44 2.38
C LYS A 101 -16.82 10.22 1.25
N ASP A 102 -16.78 11.54 1.35
CA ASP A 102 -16.25 12.45 0.33
C ASP A 102 -14.81 12.89 0.62
N ASP A 103 -14.25 12.48 1.76
CA ASP A 103 -12.90 12.80 2.18
C ASP A 103 -11.93 11.70 1.78
N PHE A 104 -10.88 12.08 1.06
CA PHE A 104 -9.77 11.20 0.74
C PHE A 104 -8.56 11.60 1.58
N ILE A 105 -8.01 10.63 2.28
CA ILE A 105 -6.91 10.85 3.20
C ILE A 105 -5.63 10.25 2.60
N LEU A 106 -4.63 11.09 2.40
CA LEU A 106 -3.31 10.67 1.97
C LEU A 106 -2.44 10.43 3.21
N ILE A 107 -1.81 9.26 3.28
CA ILE A 107 -0.83 8.93 4.33
C ILE A 107 0.50 8.69 3.65
N GLN A 108 1.53 9.41 4.08
CA GLN A 108 2.87 9.32 3.53
C GLN A 108 3.87 9.03 4.64
N SER A 109 4.89 8.26 4.30
CA SER A 109 6.06 8.05 5.14
C SER A 109 7.26 7.85 4.22
N ASN A 110 8.45 8.11 4.74
CA ASN A 110 9.68 8.07 3.96
C ASN A 110 10.72 7.26 4.74
N LEU A 111 11.21 6.18 4.15
CA LEU A 111 12.26 5.35 4.69
C LEU A 111 13.60 5.80 4.10
N TRP A 112 14.27 6.71 4.81
CA TRP A 112 15.57 7.20 4.37
C TRP A 112 16.55 6.07 4.11
N THR A 113 17.33 6.19 3.04
CA THR A 113 18.33 5.19 2.63
C THR A 113 19.28 4.78 3.76
N SER A 114 19.64 5.70 4.66
CA SER A 114 20.47 5.38 5.83
C SER A 114 19.77 4.44 6.81
N ASN A 115 18.47 4.65 7.07
CA ASN A 115 17.67 3.81 7.95
C ASN A 115 17.45 2.44 7.31
N LEU A 116 17.16 2.39 6.01
CA LEU A 116 17.05 1.14 5.26
C LEU A 116 18.35 0.32 5.33
N LYS A 117 19.49 0.90 4.93
CA LYS A 117 20.80 0.22 4.95
C LYS A 117 21.16 -0.28 6.35
N LYS A 118 20.93 0.53 7.39
CA LYS A 118 21.17 0.13 8.78
C LYS A 118 20.34 -1.08 9.19
N SER A 119 19.09 -1.15 8.72
CA SER A 119 18.15 -2.23 9.06
C SER A 119 18.48 -3.53 8.31
N LEU A 120 18.92 -3.43 7.05
CA LEU A 120 19.32 -4.57 6.23
C LEU A 120 20.68 -5.16 6.63
N GLY A 121 21.61 -4.33 7.10
CA GLY A 121 22.99 -4.75 7.36
C GLY A 121 23.73 -5.05 6.06
N ASP A 122 24.18 -6.29 5.92
CA ASP A 122 24.89 -6.76 4.70
C ASP A 122 23.93 -7.23 3.59
N ASP A 123 22.62 -7.33 3.87
CA ASP A 123 21.64 -7.75 2.89
C ASP A 123 21.35 -6.62 1.88
N LYS A 124 21.16 -6.96 0.60
CA LYS A 124 20.76 -5.98 -0.42
C LYS A 124 19.27 -5.60 -0.32
N TYR A 125 18.44 -6.55 0.10
CA TYR A 125 17.00 -6.44 0.32
C TYR A 125 16.57 -7.51 1.34
N PRO A 126 15.34 -7.44 1.91
CA PRO A 126 14.89 -8.41 2.91
C PRO A 126 14.85 -9.85 2.39
N ASN A 127 15.45 -10.77 3.15
CA ASN A 127 15.46 -12.20 2.85
C ASN A 127 14.27 -12.92 3.50
N TYR A 128 13.84 -14.02 2.87
CA TYR A 128 12.85 -14.91 3.47
C TYR A 128 13.37 -15.48 4.80
N ASP A 129 12.47 -15.67 5.76
CA ASP A 129 12.76 -16.20 7.11
C ASP A 129 13.73 -15.36 7.98
N LYS A 130 14.03 -14.11 7.59
CA LYS A 130 14.71 -13.13 8.44
C LYS A 130 13.75 -12.02 8.86
N SER A 131 13.90 -11.58 10.11
CA SER A 131 13.16 -10.43 10.65
C SER A 131 14.01 -9.17 10.56
N TYR A 132 13.35 -8.08 10.17
CA TYR A 132 13.94 -6.76 10.03
C TYR A 132 13.15 -5.75 10.86
N VAL A 133 13.84 -4.74 11.35
CA VAL A 133 13.23 -3.63 12.11
C VAL A 133 13.61 -2.34 11.42
N PHE A 134 12.63 -1.71 10.77
CA PHE A 134 12.82 -0.45 10.06
C PHE A 134 12.38 0.73 10.92
N ALA A 135 13.18 1.79 10.93
CA ALA A 135 12.89 3.03 11.61
C ALA A 135 12.37 4.08 10.63
N PHE A 136 11.19 4.61 10.90
CA PHE A 136 10.56 5.69 10.14
C PHE A 136 10.52 6.96 10.98
N ASP A 137 11.08 8.03 10.45
CA ASP A 137 11.21 9.30 11.18
C ASP A 137 9.85 10.00 11.31
N GLU A 138 9.02 9.91 10.25
CA GLU A 138 7.73 10.58 10.21
C GLU A 138 6.64 9.84 9.43
N VAL A 139 5.40 10.06 9.87
CA VAL A 139 4.16 9.78 9.12
C VAL A 139 3.42 11.10 8.95
N LEU A 140 3.20 11.51 7.71
CA LEU A 140 2.37 12.65 7.33
C LEU A 140 0.99 12.15 6.92
N ILE A 141 -0.04 12.80 7.45
CA ILE A 141 -1.43 12.56 7.06
C ILE A 141 -2.02 13.86 6.54
N GLU A 142 -2.58 13.84 5.34
CA GLU A 142 -3.24 14.97 4.69
C GLU A 142 -4.70 14.61 4.37
N ASN A 143 -5.65 15.39 4.89
CA ASN A 143 -7.02 15.38 4.37
C ASN A 143 -7.05 16.24 3.09
N THR A 144 -7.34 15.63 1.95
CA THR A 144 -7.30 16.32 0.65
C THR A 144 -8.45 17.33 0.46
N THR A 145 -9.52 17.23 1.25
CA THR A 145 -10.64 18.19 1.28
C THR A 145 -10.24 19.45 2.04
N THR A 146 -9.76 19.30 3.28
CA THR A 146 -9.47 20.45 4.17
C THR A 146 -8.05 20.99 4.00
N ASN A 147 -7.16 20.22 3.37
CA ASN A 147 -5.71 20.44 3.32
C ASN A 147 -5.03 20.45 4.70
N GLU A 148 -5.72 19.99 5.75
CA GLU A 148 -5.14 19.82 7.07
C GLU A 148 -4.06 18.74 7.02
N LYS A 149 -2.95 19.00 7.70
CA LYS A 149 -1.77 18.14 7.74
C LYS A 149 -1.41 17.83 9.17
N MET A 150 -1.24 16.55 9.47
CA MET A 150 -0.77 16.06 10.76
C MET A 150 0.54 15.31 10.56
N ILE A 151 1.53 15.57 11.42
CA ILE A 151 2.84 14.94 11.35
C ILE A 151 3.12 14.23 12.66
N PHE A 152 3.35 12.93 12.55
CA PHE A 152 3.71 12.07 13.67
C PHE A 152 5.13 11.58 13.50
N LYS A 153 5.82 11.32 14.60
CA LYS A 153 7.24 10.96 14.59
C LYS A 153 7.52 9.66 15.31
N ASP A 154 8.72 9.15 15.03
CA ASP A 154 9.40 8.07 15.73
C ASP A 154 8.63 6.75 15.70
N PHE A 155 8.65 6.10 14.53
CA PHE A 155 7.95 4.85 14.29
C PHE A 155 8.89 3.68 14.06
N THR A 156 8.46 2.52 14.53
CA THR A 156 9.14 1.24 14.30
C THR A 156 8.25 0.32 13.49
N PHE A 157 8.82 -0.30 12.46
CA PHE A 157 8.14 -1.29 11.64
C PHE A 157 8.88 -2.62 11.68
N ASN A 158 8.29 -3.61 12.34
CA ASN A 158 8.79 -4.99 12.36
C ASN A 158 8.29 -5.71 11.11
N PHE A 159 9.22 -6.20 10.32
CA PHE A 159 8.93 -6.86 9.05
C PHE A 159 9.46 -8.28 9.03
N ARG A 160 8.63 -9.22 8.58
CA ARG A 160 9.04 -10.58 8.23
C ARG A 160 8.27 -11.09 7.02
N GLN A 161 8.98 -11.61 6.03
CA GLN A 161 8.38 -12.38 4.95
C GLN A 161 8.27 -13.85 5.35
N THR A 162 7.08 -14.45 5.17
CA THR A 162 6.78 -15.82 5.62
C THR A 162 7.04 -16.91 4.60
N ASN A 163 7.18 -16.55 3.32
CA ASN A 163 7.37 -17.49 2.22
C ASN A 163 8.67 -17.22 1.44
N GLU A 164 9.31 -18.30 1.00
CA GLU A 164 10.40 -18.25 0.00
C GLU A 164 9.77 -18.15 -1.38
N ILE A 165 10.20 -17.16 -2.17
CA ILE A 165 9.71 -16.95 -3.53
C ILE A 165 10.86 -17.10 -4.49
N ILE A 166 10.65 -18.03 -5.40
CA ILE A 166 11.57 -18.35 -6.48
C ILE A 166 10.98 -17.74 -7.76
N SER A 167 11.80 -17.03 -8.52
CA SER A 167 11.46 -16.32 -9.77
C SER A 167 10.60 -17.15 -10.75
N ASP A 168 10.76 -18.48 -10.75
CA ASP A 168 10.06 -19.44 -11.60
C ASP A 168 8.72 -19.97 -11.09
N LYS A 169 8.26 -19.55 -9.90
CA LYS A 169 7.04 -20.10 -9.26
C LYS A 169 6.04 -19.03 -8.83
N VAL A 170 5.89 -17.97 -9.63
CA VAL A 170 4.91 -16.91 -9.35
C VAL A 170 3.52 -17.31 -9.84
N GLY A 171 2.55 -17.38 -8.91
CA GLY A 171 1.14 -17.65 -9.17
C GLY A 171 0.28 -16.39 -9.21
N GLU A 172 -1.04 -16.56 -9.19
CA GLU A 172 -2.01 -15.47 -9.29
C GLU A 172 -2.03 -14.55 -8.06
N GLU A 173 -1.91 -15.11 -6.86
CA GLU A 173 -1.93 -14.33 -5.61
C GLU A 173 -0.67 -13.46 -5.48
N GLU A 174 0.48 -13.99 -5.89
CA GLU A 174 1.73 -13.24 -5.97
C GLU A 174 1.63 -12.06 -6.95
N ILE A 175 1.04 -12.28 -8.13
CA ILE A 175 0.79 -11.21 -9.11
C ILE A 175 -0.14 -10.14 -8.54
N LYS A 176 -1.20 -10.53 -7.83
CA LYS A 176 -2.14 -9.60 -7.21
C LYS A 176 -1.45 -8.72 -6.16
N ASN A 177 -0.60 -9.32 -5.32
CA ASN A 177 0.19 -8.58 -4.35
C ASN A 177 1.15 -7.60 -5.05
N LEU A 178 1.84 -8.06 -6.11
CA LEU A 178 2.73 -7.20 -6.91
C LEU A 178 2.02 -5.93 -7.41
N PHE A 179 0.80 -6.03 -7.94
CA PHE A 179 0.03 -4.85 -8.37
C PHE A 179 -0.21 -3.85 -7.27
N SER A 180 -0.60 -4.33 -6.09
CA SER A 180 -0.91 -3.47 -4.95
C SER A 180 0.29 -2.63 -4.54
N TYR A 181 1.47 -3.23 -4.55
CA TYR A 181 2.72 -2.53 -4.20
C TYR A 181 3.22 -1.65 -5.35
N TRP A 182 3.22 -2.15 -6.59
CA TRP A 182 3.88 -1.47 -7.70
C TRP A 182 3.18 -0.20 -8.15
N LEU A 183 1.85 -0.20 -8.10
CA LEU A 183 1.03 0.95 -8.49
C LEU A 183 0.33 1.57 -7.28
N GLY A 184 0.88 1.36 -6.08
CA GLY A 184 0.57 2.13 -4.88
C GLY A 184 -0.90 2.14 -4.45
N GLY A 185 -1.61 1.01 -4.46
CA GLY A 185 -3.04 0.98 -4.10
C GLY A 185 -3.96 0.22 -5.03
N ILE A 186 -3.44 -0.36 -6.11
CA ILE A 186 -4.25 -1.21 -7.00
C ILE A 186 -4.73 -2.43 -6.23
N ASN A 187 -6.02 -2.75 -6.37
CA ASN A 187 -6.81 -3.72 -5.60
C ASN A 187 -7.29 -3.22 -4.22
N SER A 188 -7.44 -1.90 -4.06
CA SER A 188 -8.21 -1.30 -2.95
C SER A 188 -9.72 -1.49 -3.18
N GLU A 189 -10.47 -1.61 -2.08
CA GLU A 189 -11.93 -1.64 -2.17
C GLU A 189 -12.45 -0.30 -2.74
N PRO A 190 -13.55 -0.29 -3.51
CA PRO A 190 -14.07 0.94 -4.12
C PRO A 190 -14.46 2.04 -3.11
N ASP A 191 -14.77 1.65 -1.87
CA ASP A 191 -15.07 2.55 -0.75
C ASP A 191 -13.84 2.92 0.07
N ASP A 192 -12.65 2.39 -0.23
CA ASP A 192 -11.41 2.79 0.42
C ASP A 192 -11.11 4.26 0.12
N ARG A 193 -10.81 5.01 1.17
CA ARG A 193 -10.54 6.45 1.13
C ARG A 193 -9.16 6.79 1.65
N PHE A 194 -8.48 5.81 2.27
CA PHE A 194 -7.11 5.95 2.70
C PHE A 194 -6.18 5.51 1.58
N ASN A 195 -5.18 6.33 1.28
CA ASN A 195 -4.00 5.95 0.49
C ASN A 195 -4.32 5.24 -0.83
N TRP A 196 -5.22 5.88 -1.58
CA TRP A 196 -5.45 5.73 -3.01
C TRP A 196 -4.16 5.87 -3.83
N THR A 197 -4.14 5.36 -5.05
CA THR A 197 -3.00 5.46 -5.96
C THR A 197 -2.76 6.91 -6.40
N LEU A 198 -1.67 7.50 -5.93
CA LEU A 198 -1.25 8.84 -6.32
C LEU A 198 -0.60 8.86 -7.71
N ALA A 199 -1.39 9.21 -8.72
CA ALA A 199 -0.92 9.43 -10.08
C ALA A 199 -0.34 10.85 -10.24
N ASN A 200 0.77 11.12 -9.56
CA ASN A 200 1.52 12.38 -9.64
C ASN A 200 2.73 12.34 -10.58
N ASP A 201 3.01 11.19 -11.19
CA ASP A 201 4.06 11.04 -12.19
C ASP A 201 3.71 11.82 -13.47
N CYS A 202 4.73 12.30 -14.18
CA CYS A 202 4.59 12.91 -15.51
C CYS A 202 3.84 12.00 -16.49
N SER A 203 3.97 10.67 -16.36
CA SER A 203 3.24 9.66 -17.13
C SER A 203 1.71 9.77 -17.00
N PHE A 204 1.20 10.45 -15.96
CA PHE A 204 -0.23 10.67 -15.73
C PHE A 204 -0.70 12.10 -16.02
N SER A 205 0.13 12.91 -16.69
CA SER A 205 -0.16 14.32 -16.97
C SER A 205 -1.43 14.52 -17.82
N GLY A 206 -2.28 15.46 -17.39
CA GLY A 206 -3.48 15.85 -18.14
C GLY A 206 -4.62 14.84 -18.12
N ILE A 207 -4.58 13.84 -17.24
CA ILE A 207 -5.70 12.90 -17.02
C ILE A 207 -6.82 13.56 -16.21
N ALA A 208 -6.48 14.37 -15.19
CA ALA A 208 -7.48 15.10 -14.42
C ALA A 208 -8.38 15.97 -15.32
N GLU A 209 -7.80 16.63 -16.32
CA GLU A 209 -8.53 17.46 -17.29
C GLU A 209 -9.48 16.65 -18.18
N THR A 210 -9.05 15.48 -18.68
CA THR A 210 -9.92 14.64 -19.51
C THR A 210 -11.06 14.04 -18.69
N LEU A 211 -10.78 13.68 -17.43
CA LEU A 211 -11.77 13.20 -16.48
C LEU A 211 -12.83 14.26 -16.16
N GLU A 212 -12.43 15.49 -15.83
CA GLU A 212 -13.34 16.59 -15.49
C GLU A 212 -14.23 17.00 -16.68
N ASN A 213 -13.72 16.89 -17.90
CA ASN A 213 -14.46 17.18 -19.12
C ASN A 213 -15.35 16.01 -19.61
N GLY A 214 -15.30 14.85 -18.95
CA GLY A 214 -16.08 13.67 -19.33
C GLY A 214 -15.56 12.93 -20.57
N PHE A 215 -14.31 13.17 -20.99
CA PHE A 215 -13.67 12.46 -22.10
C PHE A 215 -13.11 11.12 -21.62
N LEU A 216 -14.01 10.16 -21.37
CA LEU A 216 -13.66 8.88 -20.75
C LEU A 216 -12.75 8.01 -21.61
N ASP A 217 -12.95 7.96 -22.94
CA ASP A 217 -12.09 7.17 -23.83
C ASP A 217 -10.65 7.71 -23.87
N ASP A 218 -10.50 9.04 -23.93
CA ASP A 218 -9.19 9.69 -23.82
C ASP A 218 -8.53 9.42 -22.47
N SER A 219 -9.33 9.46 -21.39
CA SER A 219 -8.85 9.15 -20.04
C SER A 219 -8.36 7.70 -19.95
N LYS A 220 -9.10 6.72 -20.49
CA LYS A 220 -8.69 5.32 -20.56
C LYS A 220 -7.35 5.15 -21.29
N ASN A 221 -7.22 5.78 -22.46
CA ASN A 221 -6.00 5.70 -23.27
C ASN A 221 -4.78 6.31 -22.55
N LYS A 222 -4.96 7.46 -21.88
CA LYS A 222 -3.87 8.10 -21.12
C LYS A 222 -3.49 7.30 -19.88
N ILE A 223 -4.46 6.77 -19.14
CA ILE A 223 -4.21 5.92 -17.97
C ILE A 223 -3.45 4.65 -18.39
N LYS A 224 -3.89 3.98 -19.47
CA LYS A 224 -3.18 2.84 -20.06
C LYS A 224 -1.73 3.18 -20.35
N SER A 225 -1.51 4.26 -21.10
CA SER A 225 -0.18 4.71 -21.50
C SER A 225 0.72 4.98 -20.29
N GLY A 226 0.18 5.64 -19.25
CA GLY A 226 0.95 5.94 -18.04
C GLY A 226 1.33 4.70 -17.25
N ILE A 227 0.41 3.73 -17.11
CA ILE A 227 0.71 2.44 -16.47
C ILE A 227 1.75 1.65 -17.28
N GLU A 228 1.62 1.60 -18.60
CA GLU A 228 2.55 0.88 -19.47
C GLU A 228 3.94 1.52 -19.51
N GLU A 229 4.03 2.85 -19.44
CA GLU A 229 5.31 3.57 -19.35
C GLU A 229 6.04 3.25 -18.04
N LEU A 230 5.33 3.26 -16.91
CA LEU A 230 5.91 2.92 -15.61
C LEU A 230 6.32 1.44 -15.55
N SER A 231 5.50 0.55 -16.11
CA SER A 231 5.76 -0.90 -16.07
C SER A 231 6.80 -1.40 -17.08
N ASN A 232 7.18 -0.59 -18.08
CA ASN A 232 8.11 -0.97 -19.14
C ASN A 232 9.25 0.06 -19.35
N GLY A 233 9.51 0.93 -18.38
CA GLY A 233 10.53 1.98 -18.48
C GLY A 233 11.95 1.42 -18.72
N TYR A 234 12.63 1.92 -19.76
CA TYR A 234 14.01 1.52 -20.14
C TYR A 234 15.11 2.15 -19.28
N ARG A 235 14.81 3.25 -18.57
CA ARG A 235 15.76 3.95 -17.69
C ARG A 235 15.23 3.89 -16.26
N MET A 236 15.86 3.05 -15.45
CA MET A 236 15.54 2.91 -14.02
C MET A 236 15.86 4.18 -13.20
N GLY A 237 16.70 5.08 -13.71
CA GLY A 237 17.14 6.30 -13.00
C GLY A 237 16.09 7.40 -12.75
N GLY A 238 14.80 7.12 -12.92
CA GLY A 238 13.72 8.06 -12.62
C GLY A 238 12.34 7.42 -12.40
N ILE A 239 12.19 6.14 -12.73
CA ILE A 239 10.95 5.37 -12.54
C ILE A 239 11.19 4.32 -11.47
N LYS A 240 10.23 4.33 -10.53
CA LYS A 240 10.14 3.57 -9.30
C LYS A 240 9.86 2.10 -9.62
N THR A 241 10.66 1.21 -9.02
CA THR A 241 10.52 -0.25 -8.94
C THR A 241 11.15 -1.07 -10.09
N PRO A 242 12.32 -1.70 -9.89
CA PRO A 242 12.86 -2.75 -10.73
C PRO A 242 12.05 -4.00 -10.44
N VAL A 243 11.02 -4.24 -11.24
CA VAL A 243 10.41 -5.55 -11.26
C VAL A 243 11.09 -6.29 -12.39
N PHE A 244 11.78 -7.39 -12.05
CA PHE A 244 12.52 -8.27 -12.95
C PHE A 244 11.81 -8.37 -14.30
N GLU A 245 12.54 -8.40 -15.41
CA GLU A 245 11.95 -8.31 -16.77
C GLU A 245 10.79 -9.28 -17.02
N LYS A 246 10.78 -10.40 -16.29
CA LYS A 246 9.71 -11.39 -16.25
C LYS A 246 8.34 -10.87 -15.79
N TYR A 247 8.28 -9.79 -15.01
CA TYR A 247 7.04 -9.22 -14.45
C TYR A 247 6.55 -7.97 -15.16
N ARG A 248 7.23 -7.55 -16.23
CA ARG A 248 6.69 -6.52 -17.13
C ARG A 248 5.32 -6.96 -17.63
N PHE A 249 4.41 -6.00 -17.74
CA PHE A 249 3.06 -6.25 -18.24
C PHE A 249 2.56 -5.12 -19.13
N THR A 250 1.49 -5.43 -19.87
CA THR A 250 0.63 -4.45 -20.53
C THR A 250 -0.74 -4.44 -19.87
N VAL A 251 -1.53 -3.39 -20.09
CA VAL A 251 -2.87 -3.29 -19.48
C VAL A 251 -3.93 -2.93 -20.49
N GLU A 252 -5.15 -3.40 -20.26
CA GLU A 252 -6.37 -2.87 -20.86
C GLU A 252 -7.23 -2.24 -19.78
N ILE A 253 -7.66 -0.99 -20.00
CA ILE A 253 -8.54 -0.27 -19.05
C ILE A 253 -9.98 -0.54 -19.44
N GLU A 254 -10.68 -1.29 -18.59
CA GLU A 254 -12.06 -1.69 -18.82
C GLU A 254 -13.03 -0.58 -18.40
N ASP A 255 -12.87 -0.03 -17.19
CA ASP A 255 -13.76 0.99 -16.65
C ASP A 255 -13.02 2.11 -15.90
N VAL A 256 -13.62 3.30 -15.96
CA VAL A 256 -13.16 4.52 -15.28
C VAL A 256 -14.39 5.21 -14.70
N LYS A 257 -14.51 5.16 -13.37
CA LYS A 257 -15.64 5.72 -12.65
C LYS A 257 -15.21 6.86 -11.75
N LEU A 258 -15.66 8.07 -12.06
CA LEU A 258 -15.43 9.25 -11.22
C LEU A 258 -15.98 9.02 -9.80
N LEU A 259 -15.20 9.41 -8.81
CA LEU A 259 -15.56 9.36 -7.41
C LEU A 259 -15.95 10.76 -6.91
N PRO A 260 -17.04 10.87 -6.13
CA PRO A 260 -17.39 12.14 -5.51
C PRO A 260 -16.26 12.55 -4.55
N ASN A 261 -15.83 13.80 -4.65
CA ASN A 261 -14.80 14.38 -3.79
C ASN A 261 -14.96 15.90 -3.76
N LYS A 262 -14.37 16.54 -2.74
CA LYS A 262 -14.36 18.01 -2.58
C LYS A 262 -12.97 18.61 -2.77
N SER A 263 -12.01 17.84 -3.28
CA SER A 263 -10.61 18.25 -3.33
C SER A 263 -10.36 19.28 -4.44
N GLU A 264 -9.61 20.33 -4.10
CA GLU A 264 -9.18 21.35 -5.06
C GLU A 264 -7.95 20.92 -5.89
N LYS A 265 -7.17 19.95 -5.39
CA LYS A 265 -5.88 19.55 -5.97
C LYS A 265 -5.94 18.32 -6.86
N LEU A 266 -6.92 17.44 -6.61
CA LEU A 266 -7.00 16.10 -7.18
C LEU A 266 -8.40 15.81 -7.72
N VAL A 267 -8.44 15.00 -8.77
CA VAL A 267 -9.65 14.33 -9.26
C VAL A 267 -9.54 12.86 -8.93
N PHE A 268 -10.59 12.31 -8.32
CA PHE A 268 -10.61 10.91 -7.93
C PHE A 268 -11.45 10.05 -8.87
N ALA A 269 -10.93 8.88 -9.21
CA ALA A 269 -11.64 7.88 -10.00
C ALA A 269 -11.28 6.47 -9.53
N ASN A 270 -12.25 5.56 -9.59
CA ASN A 270 -11.99 4.13 -9.53
C ASN A 270 -11.66 3.65 -10.95
N ILE A 271 -10.52 2.99 -11.09
CA ILE A 271 -10.01 2.46 -12.36
C ILE A 271 -10.04 0.94 -12.25
N SER A 272 -10.54 0.25 -13.28
CA SER A 272 -10.43 -1.20 -13.38
C SER A 272 -9.99 -1.66 -14.76
N GLY A 273 -9.35 -2.82 -14.81
CA GLY A 273 -8.79 -3.35 -16.03
C GLY A 273 -8.19 -4.73 -15.88
N VAL A 274 -7.50 -5.16 -16.94
CA VAL A 274 -6.80 -6.44 -17.01
C VAL A 274 -5.36 -6.20 -17.40
N ALA A 275 -4.44 -6.73 -16.63
CA ALA A 275 -3.04 -6.75 -16.97
C ALA A 275 -2.63 -8.10 -17.57
N THR A 276 -1.70 -8.08 -18.52
CA THR A 276 -1.17 -9.26 -19.20
C THR A 276 0.34 -9.33 -19.01
N PHE A 277 0.82 -10.44 -18.44
CA PHE A 277 2.22 -10.74 -18.17
C PHE A 277 2.76 -11.69 -19.23
N PRO A 278 3.36 -11.19 -20.33
CA PRO A 278 3.81 -12.03 -21.44
C PRO A 278 4.84 -13.09 -21.01
N ASN A 279 5.64 -12.79 -19.99
CA ASN A 279 6.78 -13.62 -19.56
C ASN A 279 6.43 -14.57 -18.39
N ILE A 280 5.18 -14.59 -17.92
CA ILE A 280 4.73 -15.48 -16.85
C ILE A 280 3.71 -16.47 -17.41
N ASN A 281 3.96 -17.76 -17.22
CA ASN A 281 3.02 -18.86 -17.53
C ASN A 281 2.34 -18.74 -18.91
N ASN A 282 3.11 -18.38 -19.95
CA ASN A 282 2.63 -18.16 -21.33
C ASN A 282 1.55 -17.07 -21.48
N GLY A 283 1.70 -15.92 -20.81
CA GLY A 283 0.78 -14.79 -20.96
C GLY A 283 -0.31 -14.74 -19.91
N GLN A 284 0.05 -14.99 -18.64
CA GLN A 284 -0.88 -14.91 -17.53
C GLN A 284 -1.57 -13.54 -17.46
N LYS A 285 -2.85 -13.54 -17.09
CA LYS A 285 -3.65 -12.33 -16.93
C LYS A 285 -4.08 -12.18 -15.47
N ALA A 286 -4.23 -10.93 -15.05
CA ALA A 286 -4.75 -10.59 -13.74
C ALA A 286 -5.66 -9.37 -13.85
N ASN A 287 -6.83 -9.46 -13.22
CA ASN A 287 -7.73 -8.33 -13.11
C ASN A 287 -7.23 -7.38 -12.03
N PHE A 288 -7.50 -6.10 -12.21
CA PHE A 288 -7.18 -5.10 -11.21
C PHE A 288 -8.26 -4.03 -11.07
N SER A 289 -8.40 -3.46 -9.88
CA SER A 289 -9.27 -2.30 -9.63
C SER A 289 -8.75 -1.47 -8.47
N GLY A 290 -8.82 -0.14 -8.52
CA GLY A 290 -8.45 0.66 -7.35
C GLY A 290 -8.89 2.10 -7.47
N ASN A 291 -8.83 2.82 -6.35
CA ASN A 291 -9.09 4.26 -6.31
C ASN A 291 -7.80 5.04 -6.59
N TRP A 292 -7.88 6.00 -7.50
CA TRP A 292 -6.76 6.82 -7.96
C TRP A 292 -7.08 8.29 -7.77
N GLY A 293 -6.06 9.09 -7.46
CA GLY A 293 -6.14 10.54 -7.44
C GLY A 293 -5.17 11.12 -8.47
N PHE A 294 -5.72 11.92 -9.38
CA PHE A 294 -5.00 12.56 -10.47
C PHE A 294 -4.81 14.04 -10.17
N VAL A 295 -3.58 14.53 -10.26
CA VAL A 295 -3.25 15.92 -9.95
C VAL A 295 -3.88 16.86 -10.97
N LYS A 296 -4.66 17.83 -10.50
CA LYS A 296 -5.18 18.92 -11.33
C LYS A 296 -4.03 19.82 -11.74
N LYS A 297 -4.03 20.26 -12.99
CA LYS A 297 -3.06 21.25 -13.46
C LYS A 297 -3.24 22.53 -12.65
N ARG A 298 -2.19 23.00 -11.99
CA ARG A 298 -2.24 24.30 -11.30
C ARG A 298 -2.55 25.37 -12.35
N VAL A 299 -3.67 26.06 -12.19
CA VAL A 299 -3.91 27.30 -12.91
C VAL A 299 -2.93 28.31 -12.32
N SER A 300 -1.86 28.63 -13.03
CA SER A 300 -0.99 29.74 -12.67
C SER A 300 -1.85 31.01 -12.66
N GLN A 301 -2.06 31.58 -11.48
CA GLN A 301 -2.57 32.94 -11.33
C GLN A 301 -1.49 33.96 -11.69
#